data_AF-A0A4R0NMU6-F1
#
_entry.id   AF-A0A4R0NMU6-F1
#
_cell.length_a   1.000
_cell.length_b   1.000
_cell.length_c   1.000
_cell.angle_alpha   90.00
_cell.angle_beta   90.00
_cell.angle_gamma   90.00
#
_symmetry.space_group_name_H-M   'P 1'
#
loop_
_entity.id
_entity.type
_entity.pdbx_description
1 polymer ?
#
loop_
_entity_poly.entity_id
_entity_poly.type
_entity_poly.pdbx_seq_one_letter_code
_entity_poly.pdbx_strand_id
1 'polypeptide(L)'
;MSFSTDKQTLDDLNIFGRHGSDSLYNMFNRCSTRGGSGLLEEMFNYPLAAERDIVQRLSIFRYFCTNEVSFPFDSMNFDPVETYLSNTDARSKLVHEEVSLGNRLENLISIDPVKAIIYNGIKALVGLLSTLSQFTTTHFDFAAYDSEREDIKRLLATITFQTIWKNGKLKFSHNDMVEIDALLRFKYEKEVRKLLHYMYLLDIYTSIRLIVNERGLVFPELCGKHTWQVKMDGVFHPQVKEAKGNNIEVTAGGNVLFLTGANMAGKSTFMKSFSIALYLAHMGFPVPATKMEFSVLDGIYTTINLPDNLGMGASHFYAEVLRVKKIAQELSARKNLLIVFDELFRGTNVKDAYEATIAVTKAFATKTSSLFVISTHIIEAAPVLAEQCTNVRFLYLPTKMEGNKPIYTYQLGEGVTDDRHGMIIVRNEGILDILDDGLKANYNA
;
A
#
# COMPACT_ATOMS: atom_id res chain seq x y z
N MET A 1 -5.95 -15.16 10.25
CA MET A 1 -6.15 -15.34 8.80
C MET A 1 -5.26 -14.35 8.08
N SER A 2 -4.72 -14.70 6.92
CA SER A 2 -3.90 -13.78 6.11
C SER A 2 -4.79 -13.04 5.10
N PHE A 3 -4.51 -11.77 4.87
CA PHE A 3 -5.16 -11.00 3.82
C PHE A 3 -4.78 -11.58 2.44
N SER A 4 -5.79 -11.82 1.60
CA SER A 4 -5.62 -12.48 0.31
C SER A 4 -5.57 -11.45 -0.82
N THR A 5 -4.49 -11.45 -1.60
CA THR A 5 -4.33 -10.62 -2.81
C THR A 5 -3.40 -11.33 -3.78
N ASP A 6 -3.16 -10.76 -4.96
CA ASP A 6 -2.22 -11.29 -5.94
C ASP A 6 -1.51 -10.23 -6.76
N LYS A 7 -0.48 -10.66 -7.50
CA LYS A 7 0.35 -9.79 -8.34
C LYS A 7 -0.46 -8.94 -9.31
N GLN A 8 -1.49 -9.51 -9.95
CA GLN A 8 -2.38 -8.76 -10.84
C GLN A 8 -3.02 -7.57 -10.11
N THR A 9 -3.46 -7.80 -8.88
CA THR A 9 -4.06 -6.74 -8.05
C THR A 9 -3.04 -5.67 -7.68
N LEU A 10 -1.82 -6.06 -7.28
CA LEU A 10 -0.74 -5.10 -6.98
C LEU A 10 -0.37 -4.26 -8.21
N ASP A 11 -0.35 -4.88 -9.40
CA ASP A 11 -0.04 -4.22 -10.67
C ASP A 11 -1.18 -3.26 -11.10
N ASP A 12 -2.44 -3.69 -11.00
CA ASP A 12 -3.61 -2.88 -11.35
C ASP A 12 -3.71 -1.60 -10.50
N LEU A 13 -3.43 -1.74 -9.19
CA LEU A 13 -3.44 -0.65 -8.22
C LEU A 13 -2.13 0.14 -8.18
N ASN A 14 -1.16 -0.20 -9.03
CA ASN A 14 0.13 0.49 -9.13
C ASN A 14 0.87 0.58 -7.77
N ILE A 15 0.84 -0.50 -6.98
CA ILE A 15 1.40 -0.51 -5.62
C ILE A 15 2.90 -0.24 -5.64
N PHE A 16 3.67 -1.02 -6.39
CA PHE A 16 5.13 -0.85 -6.53
C PHE A 16 5.55 -0.17 -7.83
N GLY A 17 4.62 -0.07 -8.78
CA GLY A 17 4.88 0.47 -10.12
C GLY A 17 5.67 -0.45 -11.02
N ARG A 18 5.72 -0.09 -12.30
CA ARG A 18 6.67 -0.65 -13.28
C ARG A 18 7.88 0.28 -13.36
N HIS A 19 9.08 -0.26 -13.61
CA HIS A 19 10.36 0.46 -13.64
C HIS A 19 10.27 1.95 -14.00
N GLY A 20 10.56 2.84 -13.04
CA GLY A 20 10.61 4.29 -13.25
C GLY A 20 9.27 5.05 -13.16
N SER A 21 8.15 4.40 -12.87
CA SER A 21 6.85 5.06 -12.64
C SER A 21 6.65 5.50 -11.18
N ASP A 22 5.91 6.60 -10.99
CA ASP A 22 5.43 7.03 -9.68
C ASP A 22 4.43 5.99 -9.17
N SER A 23 4.71 5.35 -8.03
CA SER A 23 3.93 4.24 -7.46
C SER A 23 3.35 4.61 -6.10
N LEU A 24 2.36 3.83 -5.63
CA LEU A 24 1.79 4.09 -4.30
C LEU A 24 2.84 3.93 -3.20
N TYR A 25 3.70 2.91 -3.29
CA TYR A 25 4.83 2.73 -2.38
C TYR A 25 5.79 3.92 -2.41
N ASN A 26 6.18 4.40 -3.58
CA ASN A 26 7.08 5.54 -3.70
C ASN A 26 6.47 6.82 -3.12
N MET A 27 5.15 7.00 -3.27
CA MET A 27 4.43 8.10 -2.63
C MET A 27 4.52 8.01 -1.10
N PHE A 28 4.37 6.80 -0.54
CA PHE A 28 4.39 6.55 0.91
C PHE A 28 5.79 6.44 1.53
N ASN A 29 6.82 6.12 0.74
CA ASN A 29 8.18 5.94 1.23
C ASN A 29 8.89 7.30 1.40
N ARG A 30 8.77 7.84 2.61
CA ARG A 30 9.54 9.00 3.10
C ARG A 30 10.46 8.60 4.26
N CYS A 31 10.83 7.33 4.34
CA CYS A 31 11.68 6.80 5.40
C CYS A 31 13.09 7.38 5.29
N SER A 32 13.66 7.74 6.44
CA SER A 32 15.04 8.23 6.55
C SER A 32 16.06 7.10 6.51
N THR A 33 15.61 5.87 6.74
CA THR A 33 16.45 4.67 6.86
C THR A 33 16.08 3.60 5.84
N ARG A 34 17.07 2.79 5.44
CA ARG A 34 16.86 1.64 4.54
C ARG A 34 16.01 0.56 5.21
N GLY A 35 16.21 0.32 6.51
CA GLY A 35 15.41 -0.62 7.30
C GLY A 35 13.94 -0.20 7.40
N GLY A 36 13.67 1.10 7.62
CA GLY A 36 12.32 1.67 7.58
C GLY A 36 11.67 1.52 6.21
N SER A 37 12.41 1.76 5.13
CA SER A 37 11.93 1.53 3.75
C SER A 37 11.58 0.06 3.50
N GLY A 38 12.46 -0.87 3.89
CA GLY A 38 12.23 -2.31 3.71
C GLY A 38 11.03 -2.81 4.52
N LEU A 39 10.88 -2.35 5.76
CA LEU A 39 9.73 -2.71 6.59
C LEU A 39 8.42 -2.09 6.06
N LEU A 40 8.47 -0.89 5.50
CA LEU A 40 7.32 -0.29 4.81
C LEU A 40 6.93 -1.12 3.58
N GLU A 41 7.90 -1.56 2.79
CA GLU A 41 7.68 -2.44 1.63
C GLU A 41 7.04 -3.77 2.06
N GLU A 42 7.47 -4.36 3.18
CA GLU A 42 6.80 -5.53 3.77
C GLU A 42 5.34 -5.23 4.17
N MET A 43 5.06 -4.07 4.77
CA MET A 43 3.69 -3.66 5.10
C MET A 43 2.79 -3.54 3.86
N PHE A 44 3.34 -3.07 2.72
CA PHE A 44 2.64 -3.06 1.44
C PHE A 44 2.44 -4.46 0.88
N ASN A 45 3.41 -5.37 1.01
CA ASN A 45 3.25 -6.74 0.50
C ASN A 45 2.26 -7.58 1.32
N TYR A 46 2.14 -7.29 2.62
CA TYR A 46 1.35 -8.08 3.56
C TYR A 46 0.34 -7.24 4.36
N PRO A 47 -0.79 -6.81 3.76
CA PRO A 47 -1.86 -6.13 4.48
C PRO A 47 -2.44 -7.00 5.60
N LEU A 48 -3.07 -6.34 6.57
CA LEU A 48 -3.66 -6.97 7.75
C LEU A 48 -5.09 -7.46 7.44
N ALA A 49 -5.47 -8.58 8.05
CA ALA A 49 -6.83 -9.14 7.98
C ALA A 49 -7.53 -9.22 9.35
N ALA A 50 -6.90 -8.70 10.40
CA ALA A 50 -7.47 -8.69 11.75
C ALA A 50 -7.79 -7.26 12.19
N GLU A 51 -9.02 -7.03 12.63
CA GLU A 51 -9.49 -5.74 13.14
C GLU A 51 -8.56 -5.18 14.22
N ARG A 52 -8.17 -6.01 15.20
CA ARG A 52 -7.28 -5.59 16.29
C ARG A 52 -5.96 -5.00 15.78
N ASP A 53 -5.33 -5.65 14.81
CA ASP A 53 -4.02 -5.25 14.30
C ASP A 53 -4.13 -3.95 13.49
N ILE A 54 -5.22 -3.81 12.71
CA ILE A 54 -5.53 -2.59 11.97
C ILE A 54 -5.76 -1.42 12.95
N VAL A 55 -6.61 -1.61 13.97
CA VAL A 55 -6.88 -0.58 14.99
C VAL A 55 -5.59 -0.18 15.70
N GLN A 56 -4.79 -1.16 16.13
CA GLN A 56 -3.54 -0.89 16.83
C GLN A 56 -2.62 -0.02 15.96
N ARG A 57 -2.38 -0.40 14.70
CA ARG A 57 -1.52 0.36 13.79
C ARG A 57 -2.08 1.76 13.49
N LEU A 58 -3.37 1.88 13.19
CA LEU A 58 -4.03 3.17 12.96
C LEU A 58 -3.91 4.09 14.18
N SER A 59 -4.07 3.54 15.39
CA SER A 59 -3.98 4.32 16.62
C SER A 59 -2.55 4.86 16.83
N ILE A 60 -1.52 4.06 16.55
CA ILE A 60 -0.13 4.51 16.61
C ILE A 60 0.12 5.62 15.59
N PHE A 61 -0.26 5.44 14.32
CA PHE A 61 -0.08 6.50 13.32
C PHE A 61 -0.83 7.79 13.69
N ARG A 62 -2.09 7.69 14.14
CA ARG A 62 -2.87 8.84 14.60
C ARG A 62 -2.12 9.59 15.70
N TYR A 63 -1.58 8.88 16.67
CA TYR A 63 -0.82 9.49 17.76
C TYR A 63 0.41 10.27 17.28
N PHE A 64 1.24 9.65 16.44
CA PHE A 64 2.44 10.30 15.89
C PHE A 64 2.09 11.52 15.05
N CYS A 65 0.95 11.49 14.33
CA CYS A 65 0.45 12.64 13.59
C CYS A 65 -0.03 13.77 14.52
N THR A 66 -0.89 13.46 15.49
CA THR A 66 -1.49 14.45 16.40
C THR A 66 -0.45 15.12 17.31
N ASN A 67 0.54 14.37 17.78
CA ASN A 67 1.56 14.90 18.70
C ASN A 67 2.80 15.43 17.97
N GLU A 68 2.76 15.48 16.64
CA GLU A 68 3.82 16.05 15.84
C GLU A 68 5.21 15.48 16.16
N VAL A 69 5.28 14.18 16.44
CA VAL A 69 6.54 13.50 16.78
C VAL A 69 7.44 13.49 15.55
N SER A 70 8.69 13.93 15.72
CA SER A 70 9.73 13.88 14.68
C SER A 70 10.61 12.64 14.84
N PHE A 71 11.23 12.20 13.74
CA PHE A 71 12.23 11.14 13.81
C PHE A 71 13.41 11.60 14.67
N PRO A 72 13.72 10.91 15.80
CA PRO A 72 14.67 11.44 16.77
C PRO A 72 16.13 11.10 16.46
N PHE A 73 16.38 10.26 15.44
CA PHE A 73 17.70 9.73 15.15
C PHE A 73 18.36 10.45 13.98
N ASP A 74 19.70 10.51 14.02
CA ASP A 74 20.50 10.84 12.85
C ASP A 74 20.61 9.61 11.94
N SER A 75 20.07 9.73 10.73
CA SER A 75 20.00 8.65 9.74
C SER A 75 21.38 8.15 9.30
N MET A 76 22.42 8.97 9.39
CA MET A 76 23.80 8.60 9.02
C MET A 76 24.36 7.47 9.89
N ASN A 77 23.79 7.25 11.08
CA ASN A 77 24.24 6.20 11.99
C ASN A 77 23.72 4.80 11.63
N PHE A 78 22.70 4.65 10.77
CA PHE A 78 22.11 3.34 10.51
C PHE A 78 22.95 2.46 9.58
N ASP A 79 23.51 3.01 8.49
CA ASP A 79 24.33 2.23 7.55
C ASP A 79 25.60 1.63 8.19
N PRO A 80 26.36 2.36 9.04
CA PRO A 80 27.46 1.77 9.80
C PRO A 80 27.01 0.64 10.74
N VAL A 81 25.83 0.77 11.35
CA VAL A 81 25.29 -0.24 12.28
C VAL A 81 24.89 -1.50 11.54
N GLU A 82 24.23 -1.39 10.40
CA GLU A 82 23.86 -2.54 9.57
C GLU A 82 25.10 -3.26 9.04
N THR A 83 26.11 -2.50 8.58
CA THR A 83 27.39 -3.07 8.15
C THR A 83 28.07 -3.82 9.30
N TYR A 84 28.04 -3.27 10.50
CA TYR A 84 28.61 -3.90 11.68
C TYR A 84 27.88 -5.19 12.10
N LEU A 85 26.54 -5.16 12.15
CA LEU A 85 25.73 -6.31 12.58
C LEU A 85 25.62 -7.41 11.53
N SER A 86 25.85 -7.11 10.26
CA SER A 86 25.92 -8.12 9.19
C SER A 86 27.19 -8.98 9.27
N ASN A 87 28.24 -8.49 9.94
CA ASN A 87 29.48 -9.24 10.12
C ASN A 87 29.37 -10.23 11.29
N THR A 88 28.89 -11.44 11.02
CA THR A 88 28.69 -12.50 12.01
C THR A 88 29.88 -13.45 12.17
N ASP A 89 30.98 -13.24 11.44
CA ASP A 89 32.15 -14.11 11.51
C ASP A 89 32.85 -13.96 12.87
N ALA A 90 32.93 -15.06 13.63
CA ALA A 90 33.60 -15.09 14.93
C ALA A 90 35.09 -14.71 14.86
N ARG A 91 35.73 -14.84 13.69
CA ARG A 91 37.13 -14.39 13.47
C ARG A 91 37.27 -12.88 13.41
N SER A 92 36.18 -12.16 13.13
CA SER A 92 36.14 -10.70 13.14
C SER A 92 35.87 -10.11 14.53
N LYS A 93 35.71 -10.96 15.54
CA LYS A 93 35.46 -10.53 16.92
C LYS A 93 36.68 -9.80 17.45
N LEU A 94 36.48 -8.65 18.07
CA LEU A 94 37.57 -7.95 18.74
C LEU A 94 38.11 -8.79 19.90
N VAL A 95 39.43 -8.86 20.04
CA VAL A 95 40.13 -9.65 21.06
C VAL A 95 40.95 -8.70 21.94
N HIS A 96 41.14 -9.04 23.21
CA HIS A 96 42.09 -8.32 24.06
C HIS A 96 43.51 -8.50 23.52
N GLU A 97 44.13 -7.42 23.06
CA GLU A 97 45.54 -7.40 22.69
C GLU A 97 46.39 -7.03 23.92
N GLU A 98 47.33 -7.88 24.33
CA GLU A 98 48.38 -7.47 25.26
C GLU A 98 49.27 -6.43 24.57
N VAL A 99 49.36 -5.23 25.16
CA VAL A 99 50.11 -4.11 24.56
C VAL A 99 51.61 -4.35 24.70
N SER A 100 52.20 -5.09 23.75
CA SER A 100 53.64 -5.14 23.53
C SER A 100 54.12 -3.88 22.82
N LEU A 101 55.34 -3.40 23.14
CA LEU A 101 55.97 -2.23 22.51
C LEU A 101 56.03 -2.33 20.97
N GLY A 102 56.07 -3.55 20.41
CA GLY A 102 56.02 -3.79 18.96
C GLY A 102 54.68 -3.43 18.31
N ASN A 103 53.55 -3.71 18.98
CA ASN A 103 52.21 -3.46 18.45
C ASN A 103 51.84 -1.97 18.45
N ARG A 104 52.53 -1.14 19.26
CA ARG A 104 52.37 0.32 19.21
C ARG A 104 52.94 0.93 17.92
N LEU A 105 53.98 0.32 17.34
CA LEU A 105 54.57 0.76 16.08
C LEU A 105 53.73 0.28 14.88
N GLU A 106 53.15 -0.92 14.92
CA GLU A 106 52.23 -1.40 13.88
C GLU A 106 50.91 -0.62 13.82
N ASN A 107 50.34 -0.27 14.99
CA ASN A 107 49.13 0.57 15.07
C ASN A 107 49.33 2.01 14.54
N LEU A 108 50.57 2.46 14.33
CA LEU A 108 50.88 3.75 13.69
C LEU A 108 50.90 3.67 12.15
N ILE A 109 50.97 2.47 11.57
CA ILE A 109 51.22 2.26 10.13
C ILE A 109 50.00 1.64 9.41
N SER A 110 49.13 0.93 10.13
CA SER A 110 47.99 0.23 9.51
C SER A 110 46.72 0.36 10.37
N ILE A 111 45.77 1.22 9.98
CA ILE A 111 44.40 1.09 10.50
C ILE A 111 43.83 -0.16 9.83
N ASP A 112 43.69 -1.26 10.58
CA ASP A 112 42.96 -2.42 10.09
C ASP A 112 41.55 -1.96 9.67
N PRO A 113 41.20 -2.02 8.37
CA PRO A 113 39.93 -1.52 7.87
C PRO A 113 38.74 -2.24 8.50
N VAL A 114 38.90 -3.51 8.89
CA VAL A 114 37.85 -4.28 9.58
C VAL A 114 37.62 -3.73 10.98
N LYS A 115 38.70 -3.47 11.73
CA LYS A 115 38.66 -2.88 13.07
C LYS A 115 38.01 -1.49 13.06
N ALA A 116 38.32 -0.67 12.05
CA ALA A 116 37.71 0.66 11.88
C ALA A 116 36.20 0.58 11.64
N ILE A 117 35.73 -0.34 10.79
CA ILE A 117 34.30 -0.57 10.53
C ILE A 117 33.59 -0.98 11.82
N ILE A 118 34.16 -1.93 12.57
CA ILE A 118 33.59 -2.37 13.85
C ILE A 118 33.50 -1.21 14.86
N TYR A 119 34.57 -0.42 14.99
CA TYR A 119 34.59 0.72 15.90
C TYR A 119 33.55 1.77 15.54
N ASN A 120 33.38 2.05 14.25
CA ASN A 120 32.38 3.01 13.78
C ASN A 120 30.96 2.49 14.05
N GLY A 121 30.69 1.22 13.73
CA GLY A 121 29.40 0.59 13.98
C GLY A 121 29.02 0.54 15.46
N ILE A 122 29.97 0.22 16.35
CA ILE A 122 29.73 0.25 17.79
C ILE A 122 29.37 1.67 18.27
N LYS A 123 30.13 2.69 17.86
CA LYS A 123 29.85 4.07 18.26
C LYS A 123 28.48 4.53 17.77
N ALA A 124 28.16 4.25 16.51
CA ALA A 124 26.88 4.57 15.91
C ALA A 124 25.73 3.86 16.64
N LEU A 125 25.86 2.55 16.91
CA LEU A 125 24.84 1.76 17.61
C LEU A 125 24.64 2.28 19.04
N VAL A 126 25.70 2.55 19.79
CA VAL A 126 25.58 3.10 21.15
C VAL A 126 24.91 4.48 21.13
N GLY A 127 25.24 5.33 20.15
CA GLY A 127 24.56 6.61 19.94
C GLY A 127 23.06 6.44 19.69
N LEU A 128 22.69 5.55 18.78
CA LEU A 128 21.29 5.20 18.47
C LEU A 128 20.54 4.69 19.70
N LEU A 129 21.14 3.77 20.47
CA LEU A 129 20.55 3.23 21.70
C LEU A 129 20.39 4.30 22.79
N SER A 130 21.31 5.27 22.86
CA SER A 130 21.22 6.45 23.72
C SER A 130 20.04 7.34 23.38
N THR A 131 19.90 7.68 22.11
CA THR A 131 18.76 8.44 21.62
C THR A 131 17.44 7.71 21.86
N LEU A 132 17.40 6.39 21.63
CA LEU A 132 16.20 5.58 21.83
C LEU A 132 15.80 5.54 23.32
N SER A 133 16.78 5.36 24.21
CA SER A 133 16.56 5.42 25.66
C SER A 133 15.96 6.77 26.08
N GLN A 134 16.56 7.88 25.66
CA GLN A 134 16.02 9.22 25.93
C GLN A 134 14.61 9.39 25.37
N PHE A 135 14.36 8.96 24.13
CA PHE A 135 13.04 9.01 23.50
C PHE A 135 11.98 8.28 24.33
N THR A 136 12.29 7.10 24.89
CA THR A 136 11.34 6.37 25.74
C THR A 136 11.08 7.01 27.11
N THR A 137 11.97 7.87 27.59
CA THR A 137 11.77 8.59 28.87
C THR A 137 10.90 9.83 28.72
N THR A 138 10.79 10.39 27.51
CA THR A 138 9.85 11.47 27.20
C THR A 138 8.43 11.04 27.58
N HIS A 139 7.68 11.92 28.28
CA HIS A 139 6.30 11.61 28.62
C HIS A 139 5.43 11.63 27.37
N PHE A 140 4.78 10.49 27.13
CA PHE A 140 3.79 10.27 26.10
C PHE A 140 2.50 9.87 26.83
N ASP A 141 1.40 10.56 26.56
CA ASP A 141 0.08 10.25 27.12
C ASP A 141 -0.71 9.42 26.10
N PHE A 142 -0.21 8.21 25.81
CA PHE A 142 -0.82 7.38 24.76
C PHE A 142 -0.66 5.87 24.93
N ALA A 143 -1.76 5.28 25.41
CA ALA A 143 -1.85 3.85 25.70
C ALA A 143 -1.50 2.93 24.51
N ALA A 144 -1.76 3.34 23.26
CA ALA A 144 -1.59 2.43 22.13
C ALA A 144 -0.12 2.23 21.68
N TYR A 145 0.78 3.15 22.01
CA TYR A 145 2.23 3.00 21.79
C TYR A 145 2.96 2.45 23.03
N ASP A 146 2.34 2.50 24.21
CA ASP A 146 2.98 2.08 25.47
C ASP A 146 3.46 0.64 25.44
N SER A 147 2.77 -0.27 24.73
CA SER A 147 3.24 -1.66 24.60
C SER A 147 4.61 -1.75 23.92
N GLU A 148 4.86 -0.98 22.87
CA GLU A 148 6.16 -0.97 22.18
C GLU A 148 7.21 -0.27 23.04
N ARG A 149 6.82 0.86 23.65
CA ARG A 149 7.69 1.63 24.55
C ARG A 149 8.18 0.82 25.74
N GLU A 150 7.31 0.08 26.41
CA GLU A 150 7.67 -0.75 27.57
C GLU A 150 8.54 -1.94 27.16
N ASP A 151 8.32 -2.51 25.97
CA ASP A 151 9.21 -3.54 25.42
C ASP A 151 10.60 -2.98 25.12
N ILE A 152 10.68 -1.79 24.52
CA ILE A 152 11.95 -1.09 24.29
C ILE A 152 12.69 -0.86 25.62
N LYS A 153 12.01 -0.31 26.65
CA LYS A 153 12.62 -0.10 27.98
C LYS A 153 13.13 -1.40 28.58
N ARG A 154 12.35 -2.48 28.48
CA ARG A 154 12.74 -3.81 28.97
C ARG A 154 13.97 -4.34 28.25
N LEU A 155 14.00 -4.27 26.92
CA LEU A 155 15.15 -4.71 26.11
C LEU A 155 16.40 -3.89 26.43
N LEU A 156 16.26 -2.58 26.57
CA LEU A 156 17.36 -1.71 26.97
C LEU A 156 17.88 -2.10 28.37
N ALA A 157 17.00 -2.36 29.34
CA ALA A 157 17.42 -2.79 30.67
C ALA A 157 18.19 -4.13 30.64
N THR A 158 17.80 -5.09 29.80
CA THR A 158 18.45 -6.39 29.64
C THR A 158 19.88 -6.29 29.13
N ILE A 159 20.16 -5.37 28.20
CA ILE A 159 21.50 -5.20 27.59
C ILE A 159 22.57 -4.75 28.62
N THR A 160 22.20 -4.52 29.89
CA THR A 160 23.11 -4.24 31.00
C THR A 160 24.01 -3.03 30.69
N PHE A 161 23.40 -1.90 30.29
CA PHE A 161 24.07 -0.64 29.99
C PHE A 161 24.88 -0.01 31.14
N GLN A 162 24.85 -0.57 32.35
CA GLN A 162 25.59 -0.02 33.48
C GLN A 162 27.09 0.09 33.20
N THR A 163 27.69 -0.78 32.37
CA THR A 163 29.12 -0.67 32.00
C THR A 163 29.36 0.35 30.87
N ILE A 164 28.44 0.44 29.90
CA ILE A 164 28.53 1.34 28.73
C ILE A 164 28.28 2.81 29.12
N TRP A 165 27.33 3.06 30.04
CA TRP A 165 26.96 4.41 30.50
C TRP A 165 27.79 4.93 31.68
N LYS A 166 28.51 4.05 32.38
CA LYS A 166 29.25 4.40 33.62
C LYS A 166 30.24 5.55 33.44
N ASN A 167 30.70 5.79 32.22
CA ASN A 167 31.74 6.77 31.95
C ASN A 167 31.27 8.12 31.40
N GLY A 168 30.01 8.29 30.98
CA GLY A 168 29.52 9.56 30.41
C GLY A 168 30.40 10.14 29.28
N LYS A 169 31.31 9.33 28.73
CA LYS A 169 32.39 9.70 27.81
C LYS A 169 32.17 8.94 26.52
N LEU A 170 31.99 9.67 25.42
CA LEU A 170 31.95 9.16 24.05
C LEU A 170 33.31 8.63 23.54
N LYS A 171 34.30 8.47 24.42
CA LYS A 171 35.62 7.93 24.12
C LYS A 171 35.78 6.58 24.79
N PHE A 172 35.50 5.52 24.05
CA PHE A 172 35.74 4.14 24.44
C PHE A 172 37.20 3.77 24.22
N SER A 173 37.83 3.13 25.22
CA SER A 173 39.13 2.49 25.06
C SER A 173 39.00 1.25 24.17
N HIS A 174 40.14 0.70 23.71
CA HIS A 174 40.12 -0.56 22.96
C HIS A 174 39.45 -1.70 23.75
N ASN A 175 39.72 -1.81 25.05
CA ASN A 175 39.13 -2.85 25.89
C ASN A 175 37.61 -2.66 26.04
N ASP A 176 37.14 -1.41 26.15
CA ASP A 176 35.70 -1.14 26.15
C ASP A 176 35.08 -1.58 24.82
N MET A 177 35.72 -1.32 23.68
CA MET A 177 35.23 -1.75 22.37
C MET A 177 35.15 -3.28 22.25
N VAL A 178 36.14 -4.01 22.78
CA VAL A 178 36.15 -5.49 22.80
C VAL A 178 34.96 -6.04 23.59
N GLU A 179 34.72 -5.51 24.78
CA GLU A 179 33.61 -5.95 25.63
C GLU A 179 32.26 -5.62 25.01
N ILE A 180 32.10 -4.39 24.49
CA ILE A 180 30.87 -3.94 23.85
C ILE A 180 30.58 -4.77 22.60
N ASP A 181 31.59 -5.07 21.77
CA ASP A 181 31.42 -5.90 20.59
C ASP A 181 30.89 -7.29 20.92
N ALA A 182 31.51 -7.94 21.91
CA ALA A 182 31.10 -9.25 22.39
C ALA A 182 29.66 -9.26 22.90
N LEU A 183 29.22 -8.18 23.55
CA LEU A 183 27.86 -8.05 24.07
C LEU A 183 26.84 -7.78 22.96
N LEU A 184 27.06 -6.75 22.13
CA LEU A 184 26.04 -6.27 21.19
C LEU A 184 25.89 -7.17 19.96
N ARG A 185 27.01 -7.60 19.35
CA ARG A 185 26.98 -8.36 18.09
C ARG A 185 26.81 -9.86 18.27
N PHE A 186 27.18 -10.40 19.44
CA PHE A 186 27.16 -11.85 19.66
C PHE A 186 26.24 -12.29 20.81
N LYS A 187 26.33 -11.67 22.00
CA LYS A 187 25.52 -12.10 23.15
C LYS A 187 24.05 -11.68 23.05
N TYR A 188 23.81 -10.42 22.69
CA TYR A 188 22.48 -9.79 22.66
C TYR A 188 22.04 -9.39 21.24
N GLU A 189 22.53 -10.12 20.22
CA GLU A 189 22.27 -9.82 18.81
C GLU A 189 20.76 -9.70 18.52
N LYS A 190 19.96 -10.62 19.07
CA LYS A 190 18.51 -10.66 18.85
C LYS A 190 17.80 -9.44 19.44
N GLU A 191 18.18 -9.05 20.65
CA GLU A 191 17.66 -7.89 21.34
C GLU A 191 18.04 -6.60 20.60
N VAL A 192 19.29 -6.50 20.16
CA VAL A 192 19.78 -5.35 19.35
C VAL A 192 19.01 -5.25 18.03
N ARG A 193 18.84 -6.35 17.30
CA ARG A 193 18.04 -6.35 16.06
C ARG A 193 16.59 -5.97 16.31
N LYS A 194 16.01 -6.41 17.43
CA LYS A 194 14.65 -6.02 17.82
C LYS A 194 14.54 -4.53 18.16
N LEU A 195 15.54 -3.95 18.82
CA LEU A 195 15.61 -2.51 19.07
C LEU A 195 15.73 -1.72 17.76
N LEU A 196 16.58 -2.16 16.82
CA LEU A 196 16.65 -1.56 15.48
C LEU A 196 15.32 -1.64 14.73
N HIS A 197 14.61 -2.77 14.83
CA HIS A 197 13.28 -2.90 14.27
C HIS A 197 12.30 -1.85 14.82
N TYR A 198 12.30 -1.57 16.12
CA TYR A 198 11.50 -0.47 16.68
C TYR A 198 11.92 0.90 16.16
N MET A 199 13.21 1.13 15.91
CA MET A 199 13.68 2.37 15.31
C MET A 199 13.21 2.51 13.85
N TYR A 200 13.14 1.41 13.10
CA TYR A 200 12.54 1.37 11.76
C TYR A 200 11.03 1.62 11.78
N LEU A 201 10.31 1.09 12.77
CA LEU A 201 8.90 1.42 12.98
C LEU A 201 8.71 2.91 13.28
N LEU A 202 9.55 3.49 14.15
CA LEU A 202 9.53 4.93 14.44
C LEU A 202 9.76 5.78 13.19
N ASP A 203 10.70 5.38 12.33
CA ASP A 203 10.93 6.03 11.03
C ASP A 203 9.62 6.05 10.22
N ILE A 204 9.01 4.89 10.01
CA ILE A 204 7.72 4.76 9.30
C ILE A 204 6.64 5.65 9.92
N TYR A 205 6.45 5.60 11.25
CA TYR A 205 5.41 6.40 11.93
C TYR A 205 5.58 7.89 11.66
N THR A 206 6.82 8.38 11.70
CA THR A 206 7.13 9.78 11.45
C THR A 206 7.07 10.15 9.96
N SER A 207 7.41 9.23 9.06
CA SER A 207 7.30 9.41 7.61
C SER A 207 5.85 9.50 7.15
N ILE A 208 4.95 8.65 7.66
CA ILE A 208 3.53 8.68 7.29
C ILE A 208 2.86 9.99 7.71
N ARG A 209 3.25 10.56 8.86
CA ARG A 209 2.79 11.89 9.28
C ARG A 209 3.02 12.96 8.22
N LEU A 210 4.20 12.98 7.58
CA LEU A 210 4.52 14.00 6.58
C LEU A 210 3.53 13.95 5.41
N ILE A 211 3.12 12.75 5.03
CA ILE A 211 2.30 12.48 3.85
C ILE A 211 0.83 12.75 4.12
N VAL A 212 0.35 12.43 5.31
CA VAL A 212 -1.03 12.75 5.75
C VAL A 212 -1.34 14.22 5.50
N ASN A 213 -0.43 15.11 5.93
CA ASN A 213 -0.59 16.55 5.78
C ASN A 213 -0.37 17.02 4.33
N GLU A 214 0.65 16.50 3.64
CA GLU A 214 0.96 16.87 2.24
C GLU A 214 -0.20 16.52 1.28
N ARG A 215 -0.84 15.36 1.48
CA ARG A 215 -1.80 14.77 0.54
C ARG A 215 -3.26 14.83 1.02
N GLY A 216 -3.52 15.42 2.19
CA GLY A 216 -4.87 15.52 2.76
C GLY A 216 -5.52 14.15 3.00
N LEU A 217 -4.73 13.18 3.49
CA LEU A 217 -5.24 11.84 3.80
C LEU A 217 -5.93 11.83 5.17
N VAL A 218 -6.86 10.92 5.36
CA VAL A 218 -7.58 10.75 6.65
C VAL A 218 -7.40 9.36 7.19
N PHE A 219 -7.50 9.18 8.50
CA PHE A 219 -7.47 7.85 9.09
C PHE A 219 -8.86 7.21 9.01
N PRO A 220 -9.00 6.00 8.44
CA PRO A 220 -10.27 5.31 8.39
C PRO A 220 -10.71 4.85 9.79
N GLU A 221 -12.01 4.56 9.91
CA GLU A 221 -12.64 4.01 11.10
C GLU A 221 -13.24 2.63 10.77
N LEU A 222 -13.22 1.71 11.73
CA LEU A 222 -13.83 0.40 11.56
C LEU A 222 -15.32 0.47 11.92
N CYS A 223 -16.14 -0.14 11.08
CA CYS A 223 -17.57 -0.23 11.34
C CYS A 223 -17.86 -1.19 12.51
N GLY A 224 -18.86 -0.86 13.33
CA GLY A 224 -19.23 -1.66 14.51
C GLY A 224 -19.74 -3.07 14.18
N LYS A 225 -19.73 -3.97 15.17
CA LYS A 225 -19.94 -5.43 15.05
C LYS A 225 -21.28 -5.91 14.44
N HIS A 226 -22.23 -5.03 14.15
CA HIS A 226 -23.61 -5.42 13.86
C HIS A 226 -24.01 -5.36 12.38
N THR A 227 -23.31 -4.60 11.54
CA THR A 227 -23.63 -4.48 10.11
C THR A 227 -22.36 -4.33 9.28
N TRP A 228 -22.18 -5.20 8.28
CA TRP A 228 -21.10 -5.05 7.30
C TRP A 228 -21.35 -3.84 6.40
N GLN A 229 -20.35 -2.97 6.27
CA GLN A 229 -20.46 -1.74 5.48
C GLN A 229 -19.08 -1.26 5.01
N VAL A 230 -19.04 -0.62 3.84
CA VAL A 230 -17.96 0.26 3.42
C VAL A 230 -18.57 1.60 3.03
N LYS A 231 -18.19 2.66 3.72
CA LYS A 231 -18.63 4.03 3.42
C LYS A 231 -17.41 4.91 3.22
N MET A 232 -17.37 5.63 2.11
CA MET A 232 -16.32 6.58 1.80
C MET A 232 -16.96 7.88 1.31
N ASP A 233 -16.59 8.98 1.97
CA ASP A 233 -16.93 10.32 1.52
C ASP A 233 -15.69 10.89 0.83
N GLY A 234 -15.88 11.48 -0.35
CA GLY A 234 -14.85 12.15 -1.12
C GLY A 234 -13.63 11.28 -1.47
N VAL A 235 -13.79 9.97 -1.72
CA VAL A 235 -12.67 9.11 -2.13
C VAL A 235 -12.08 9.58 -3.45
N PHE A 236 -10.75 9.67 -3.52
CA PHE A 236 -10.03 10.18 -4.69
C PHE A 236 -8.80 9.34 -5.02
N HIS A 237 -8.28 9.48 -6.24
CA HIS A 237 -7.05 8.79 -6.64
C HIS A 237 -5.84 9.60 -6.19
N PRO A 238 -4.94 9.07 -5.33
CA PRO A 238 -3.89 9.85 -4.68
C PRO A 238 -2.80 10.38 -5.64
N GLN A 239 -2.67 9.74 -6.81
CA GLN A 239 -1.69 10.13 -7.85
C GLN A 239 -2.29 10.98 -8.99
N VAL A 240 -3.61 11.21 -9.01
CA VAL A 240 -4.24 12.07 -10.03
C VAL A 240 -4.27 13.50 -9.51
N LYS A 241 -3.69 14.44 -10.27
CA LYS A 241 -3.77 15.88 -9.95
C LYS A 241 -5.22 16.34 -9.96
N GLU A 242 -5.60 17.11 -8.94
CA GLU A 242 -6.95 17.70 -8.80
C GLU A 242 -8.08 16.66 -8.93
N ALA A 243 -7.83 15.45 -8.43
CA ALA A 243 -8.80 14.36 -8.48
C ALA A 243 -10.13 14.77 -7.82
N LYS A 244 -11.24 14.51 -8.52
CA LYS A 244 -12.58 14.71 -7.97
C LYS A 244 -12.91 13.61 -6.97
N GLY A 245 -13.23 14.00 -5.74
CA GLY A 245 -13.70 13.09 -4.71
C GLY A 245 -15.08 12.54 -5.04
N ASN A 246 -15.29 11.25 -4.77
CA ASN A 246 -16.55 10.54 -4.98
C ASN A 246 -17.09 9.99 -3.67
N ASN A 247 -18.41 10.04 -3.47
CA ASN A 247 -19.06 9.44 -2.32
C ASN A 247 -19.58 8.06 -2.70
N ILE A 248 -19.41 7.08 -1.82
CA ILE A 248 -19.93 5.73 -2.03
C ILE A 248 -20.23 5.06 -0.70
N GLU A 249 -21.36 4.37 -0.66
CA GLU A 249 -21.77 3.53 0.47
C GLU A 249 -22.14 2.15 -0.04
N VAL A 250 -21.61 1.12 0.60
CA VAL A 250 -21.83 -0.26 0.25
C VAL A 250 -22.27 -0.99 1.51
N THR A 251 -23.41 -1.64 1.44
CA THR A 251 -23.97 -2.47 2.51
C THR A 251 -24.30 -3.85 1.96
N ALA A 252 -24.65 -4.81 2.81
CA ALA A 252 -25.06 -6.14 2.36
C ALA A 252 -26.29 -6.12 1.41
N GLY A 253 -27.12 -5.07 1.48
CA GLY A 253 -28.27 -4.87 0.58
C GLY A 253 -27.92 -4.18 -0.74
N GLY A 254 -26.64 -3.87 -0.98
CA GLY A 254 -26.18 -3.15 -2.17
C GLY A 254 -24.71 -3.44 -2.47
N ASN A 255 -24.29 -4.69 -2.29
CA ASN A 255 -22.89 -5.11 -2.34
C ASN A 255 -22.37 -5.40 -3.75
N VAL A 256 -23.21 -5.27 -4.78
CA VAL A 256 -22.80 -5.35 -6.18
C VAL A 256 -22.99 -3.98 -6.83
N LEU A 257 -21.89 -3.31 -7.14
CA LEU A 257 -21.86 -2.04 -7.84
C LEU A 257 -21.70 -2.30 -9.35
N PHE A 258 -22.78 -2.13 -10.10
CA PHE A 258 -22.80 -2.26 -11.55
C PHE A 258 -22.52 -0.89 -12.18
N LEU A 259 -21.29 -0.69 -12.65
CA LEU A 259 -20.76 0.60 -13.09
C LEU A 259 -20.80 0.74 -14.61
N THR A 260 -21.41 1.80 -15.11
CA THR A 260 -21.49 2.12 -16.54
C THR A 260 -21.00 3.54 -16.85
N GLY A 261 -20.81 3.85 -18.13
CA GLY A 261 -20.34 5.16 -18.58
C GLY A 261 -19.30 5.06 -19.70
N ALA A 262 -18.98 6.18 -20.35
CA ALA A 262 -17.95 6.21 -21.38
C ALA A 262 -16.56 5.81 -20.85
N ASN A 263 -15.66 5.34 -21.72
CA ASN A 263 -14.30 4.95 -21.30
C ASN A 263 -13.50 6.10 -20.68
N MET A 264 -13.65 7.30 -21.24
CA MET A 264 -12.97 8.51 -20.77
C MET A 264 -13.67 9.17 -19.57
N ALA A 265 -14.81 8.64 -19.11
CA ALA A 265 -15.57 9.22 -17.98
C ALA A 265 -14.92 8.97 -16.61
N GLY A 266 -13.88 8.13 -16.53
CA GLY A 266 -13.10 7.89 -15.31
C GLY A 266 -13.45 6.62 -14.53
N LYS A 267 -14.13 5.63 -15.14
CA LYS A 267 -14.53 4.37 -14.48
C LYS A 267 -13.35 3.67 -13.81
N SER A 268 -12.27 3.42 -14.56
CA SER A 268 -11.08 2.74 -14.04
C SER A 268 -10.40 3.57 -12.94
N THR A 269 -10.39 4.91 -13.04
CA THR A 269 -9.86 5.80 -11.99
C THR A 269 -10.67 5.68 -10.70
N PHE A 270 -12.00 5.67 -10.78
CA PHE A 270 -12.86 5.46 -9.60
C PHE A 270 -12.62 4.08 -8.98
N MET A 271 -12.61 3.02 -9.78
CA MET A 271 -12.37 1.65 -9.30
C MET A 271 -11.02 1.51 -8.61
N LYS A 272 -9.96 2.13 -9.16
CA LYS A 272 -8.64 2.18 -8.52
C LYS A 272 -8.67 3.00 -7.23
N SER A 273 -9.30 4.16 -7.22
CA SER A 273 -9.41 5.02 -6.02
C SER A 273 -10.09 4.27 -4.87
N PHE A 274 -11.21 3.63 -5.15
CA PHE A 274 -11.98 2.83 -4.21
C PHE A 274 -11.17 1.65 -3.67
N SER A 275 -10.50 0.92 -4.55
CA SER A 275 -9.68 -0.25 -4.18
C SER A 275 -8.44 0.13 -3.39
N ILE A 276 -7.75 1.22 -3.77
CA ILE A 276 -6.57 1.76 -3.08
C ILE A 276 -6.94 2.19 -1.67
N ALA A 277 -8.07 2.87 -1.49
CA ALA A 277 -8.53 3.29 -0.16
C ALA A 277 -8.78 2.08 0.76
N LEU A 278 -9.45 1.02 0.28
CA LEU A 278 -9.61 -0.22 1.05
C LEU A 278 -8.29 -0.94 1.30
N TYR A 279 -7.39 -0.97 0.32
CA TYR A 279 -6.08 -1.61 0.47
C TYR A 279 -5.25 -0.93 1.56
N LEU A 280 -5.17 0.41 1.55
CA LEU A 280 -4.48 1.19 2.57
C LEU A 280 -5.15 1.07 3.94
N ALA A 281 -6.49 1.01 3.99
CA ALA A 281 -7.21 0.77 5.24
C ALA A 281 -6.83 -0.58 5.86
N HIS A 282 -6.69 -1.63 5.03
CA HIS A 282 -6.21 -2.95 5.44
C HIS A 282 -4.72 -2.98 5.80
N MET A 283 -3.91 -2.07 5.27
CA MET A 283 -2.55 -1.86 5.77
C MET A 283 -2.54 -1.18 7.15
N GLY A 284 -3.67 -0.63 7.62
CA GLY A 284 -3.74 0.21 8.82
C GLY A 284 -3.16 1.61 8.59
N PHE A 285 -3.27 2.12 7.36
CA PHE A 285 -2.71 3.40 6.91
C PHE A 285 -3.80 4.47 6.76
N PRO A 286 -3.42 5.76 6.69
CA PRO A 286 -4.34 6.81 6.25
C PRO A 286 -4.74 6.60 4.77
N VAL A 287 -5.94 7.03 4.42
CA VAL A 287 -6.60 6.76 3.13
C VAL A 287 -6.92 8.05 2.36
N PRO A 288 -6.98 8.02 1.02
CA PRO A 288 -7.31 9.16 0.18
C PRO A 288 -8.83 9.37 0.09
N ALA A 289 -9.42 9.86 1.17
CA ALA A 289 -10.84 10.20 1.27
C ALA A 289 -11.01 11.39 2.23
N THR A 290 -12.20 12.00 2.29
CA THR A 290 -12.53 12.98 3.34
C THR A 290 -13.04 12.28 4.61
N LYS A 291 -13.69 11.13 4.46
CA LYS A 291 -14.05 10.23 5.57
C LYS A 291 -14.15 8.80 5.06
N MET A 292 -13.77 7.82 5.89
CA MET A 292 -13.93 6.41 5.56
C MET A 292 -14.31 5.59 6.79
N GLU A 293 -15.35 4.79 6.65
CA GLU A 293 -15.76 3.74 7.58
C GLU A 293 -15.79 2.40 6.83
N PHE A 294 -15.21 1.33 7.38
CA PHE A 294 -15.16 0.06 6.66
C PHE A 294 -15.20 -1.17 7.58
N SER A 295 -15.72 -2.26 7.05
CA SER A 295 -15.60 -3.60 7.63
C SER A 295 -14.39 -4.33 7.06
N VAL A 296 -13.72 -5.11 7.92
CA VAL A 296 -12.55 -5.91 7.53
C VAL A 296 -12.94 -6.97 6.50
N LEU A 297 -12.20 -6.98 5.39
CA LEU A 297 -12.24 -7.99 4.35
C LEU A 297 -11.10 -9.02 4.52
N ASP A 298 -11.31 -10.21 4.00
CA ASP A 298 -10.30 -11.27 3.91
C ASP A 298 -9.35 -11.06 2.73
N GLY A 299 -9.67 -10.17 1.79
CA GLY A 299 -8.84 -9.92 0.61
C GLY A 299 -9.43 -8.98 -0.43
N ILE A 300 -8.58 -8.60 -1.39
CA ILE A 300 -8.93 -7.77 -2.55
C ILE A 300 -8.40 -8.45 -3.82
N TYR A 301 -9.24 -8.54 -4.85
CA TYR A 301 -8.87 -9.00 -6.18
C TYR A 301 -9.38 -8.02 -7.25
N THR A 302 -8.50 -7.57 -8.12
CA THR A 302 -8.89 -6.70 -9.24
C THR A 302 -8.60 -7.35 -10.59
N THR A 303 -9.28 -6.86 -11.61
CA THR A 303 -9.13 -7.22 -13.01
C THR A 303 -9.42 -5.97 -13.82
N ILE A 304 -8.46 -5.03 -13.81
CA ILE A 304 -8.61 -3.73 -14.50
C ILE A 304 -7.85 -3.76 -15.83
N ASN A 305 -6.58 -4.16 -15.79
CA ASN A 305 -5.74 -4.28 -16.98
C ASN A 305 -5.20 -5.71 -17.07
N LEU A 306 -5.96 -6.63 -17.66
CA LEU A 306 -5.39 -7.94 -18.01
C LEU A 306 -4.37 -7.73 -19.15
N PRO A 307 -3.08 -8.05 -18.95
CA PRO A 307 -2.11 -8.00 -20.02
C PRO A 307 -2.40 -9.10 -21.04
N ASP A 308 -2.24 -8.79 -22.33
CA ASP A 308 -2.26 -9.79 -23.39
C ASP A 308 -1.11 -10.78 -23.17
N ASN A 309 -1.44 -12.05 -22.95
CA ASN A 309 -0.43 -13.09 -22.74
C ASN A 309 -0.22 -13.90 -24.02
N LEU A 310 0.46 -13.26 -25.00
CA LEU A 310 0.81 -13.86 -26.30
C LEU A 310 1.56 -15.20 -26.15
N GLY A 311 2.31 -15.39 -25.05
CA GLY A 311 3.15 -16.56 -24.82
C GLY A 311 2.40 -17.84 -24.41
N MET A 312 1.15 -17.74 -23.90
CA MET A 312 0.37 -18.93 -23.51
C MET A 312 -0.52 -19.48 -24.64
N GLY A 313 -0.58 -18.83 -25.81
CA GLY A 313 -1.48 -19.23 -26.90
C GLY A 313 -2.97 -19.19 -26.55
N ALA A 314 -3.34 -18.67 -25.37
CA ALA A 314 -4.71 -18.53 -24.92
C ALA A 314 -5.29 -17.21 -25.43
N SER A 315 -6.53 -17.24 -25.95
CA SER A 315 -7.24 -16.01 -26.30
C SER A 315 -7.44 -15.13 -25.05
N HIS A 316 -7.49 -13.81 -25.24
CA HIS A 316 -7.77 -12.85 -24.17
C HIS A 316 -8.99 -13.27 -23.32
N PHE A 317 -10.05 -13.73 -23.97
CA PHE A 317 -11.25 -14.25 -23.33
C PHE A 317 -10.97 -15.41 -22.37
N TYR A 318 -10.14 -16.39 -22.76
CA TYR A 318 -9.86 -17.53 -21.88
C TYR A 318 -9.07 -17.10 -20.62
N ALA A 319 -8.20 -16.10 -20.74
CA ALA A 319 -7.51 -15.52 -19.57
C ALA A 319 -8.50 -14.86 -18.59
N GLU A 320 -9.50 -14.14 -19.10
CA GLU A 320 -10.59 -13.58 -18.29
C GLU A 320 -11.41 -14.68 -17.60
N VAL A 321 -11.76 -15.76 -18.31
CA VAL A 321 -12.48 -16.90 -17.75
C VAL A 321 -11.68 -17.56 -16.62
N LEU A 322 -10.37 -17.77 -16.80
CA LEU A 322 -9.50 -18.30 -15.75
C LEU A 322 -9.43 -17.37 -14.54
N ARG A 323 -9.44 -16.05 -14.76
CA ARG A 323 -9.48 -15.06 -13.68
C ARG A 323 -10.76 -15.16 -12.88
N VAL A 324 -11.91 -15.19 -13.54
CA VAL A 324 -13.23 -15.38 -12.90
C VAL A 324 -13.29 -16.71 -12.16
N LYS A 325 -12.76 -17.80 -12.73
CA LYS A 325 -12.68 -19.11 -12.08
C LYS A 325 -11.88 -19.06 -10.77
N LYS A 326 -10.71 -18.43 -10.77
CA LYS A 326 -9.90 -18.25 -9.56
C LYS A 326 -10.68 -17.51 -8.46
N ILE A 327 -11.33 -16.41 -8.82
CA ILE A 327 -12.13 -15.60 -7.90
C ILE A 327 -13.31 -16.42 -7.34
N ALA A 328 -13.99 -17.20 -8.18
CA ALA A 328 -15.05 -18.10 -7.75
C ALA A 328 -14.56 -19.15 -6.74
N GLN A 329 -13.34 -19.66 -6.89
CA GLN A 329 -12.74 -20.58 -5.92
C GLN A 329 -12.51 -19.90 -4.57
N GLU A 330 -11.96 -18.69 -4.55
CA GLU A 330 -11.75 -17.90 -3.33
C GLU A 330 -13.07 -17.59 -2.60
N LEU A 331 -14.12 -17.22 -3.34
CA LEU A 331 -15.47 -16.99 -2.80
C LEU A 331 -16.12 -18.27 -2.27
N SER A 332 -15.81 -19.43 -2.85
CA SER A 332 -16.35 -20.71 -2.37
C SER A 332 -15.80 -21.09 -0.99
N ALA A 333 -14.61 -20.58 -0.63
CA ALA A 333 -14.01 -20.71 0.70
C ALA A 333 -14.64 -19.78 1.76
N ARG A 334 -15.79 -19.12 1.46
CA ARG A 334 -16.53 -18.22 2.35
C ARG A 334 -15.73 -17.00 2.84
N LYS A 335 -14.76 -16.55 2.04
CA LYS A 335 -14.04 -15.29 2.29
C LYS A 335 -14.91 -14.09 1.95
N ASN A 336 -14.78 -13.03 2.74
CA ASN A 336 -15.36 -11.71 2.49
C ASN A 336 -14.36 -10.90 1.66
N LEU A 337 -14.63 -10.69 0.38
CA LEU A 337 -13.66 -10.13 -0.56
C LEU A 337 -14.18 -8.84 -1.19
N LEU A 338 -13.27 -7.93 -1.53
CA LEU A 338 -13.51 -6.95 -2.60
C LEU A 338 -13.07 -7.57 -3.93
N ILE A 339 -13.95 -7.55 -4.90
CA ILE A 339 -13.67 -8.01 -6.25
C ILE A 339 -14.03 -6.91 -7.24
N VAL A 340 -13.07 -6.54 -8.08
CA VAL A 340 -13.26 -5.50 -9.09
C VAL A 340 -12.99 -6.08 -10.46
N PHE A 341 -13.94 -5.91 -11.37
CA PHE A 341 -13.78 -6.22 -12.78
C PHE A 341 -14.03 -4.99 -13.64
N ASP A 342 -13.09 -4.70 -14.53
CA ASP A 342 -13.27 -3.74 -15.61
C ASP A 342 -13.55 -4.49 -16.91
N GLU A 343 -14.73 -4.25 -17.49
CA GLU A 343 -15.14 -4.79 -18.79
C GLU A 343 -15.05 -6.32 -18.90
N LEU A 344 -15.79 -7.03 -18.05
CA LEU A 344 -15.87 -8.49 -18.11
C LEU A 344 -16.21 -9.00 -19.52
N PHE A 345 -15.47 -10.02 -19.96
CA PHE A 345 -15.74 -10.79 -21.19
C PHE A 345 -15.64 -10.00 -22.49
N ARG A 346 -14.76 -8.98 -22.55
CA ARG A 346 -14.57 -8.17 -23.77
C ARG A 346 -14.04 -8.96 -24.97
N GLY A 347 -13.44 -10.13 -24.72
CA GLY A 347 -12.81 -10.95 -25.75
C GLY A 347 -13.75 -11.89 -26.54
N THR A 348 -15.07 -11.85 -26.31
CA THR A 348 -16.05 -12.72 -27.00
C THR A 348 -17.14 -11.91 -27.72
N ASN A 349 -18.06 -12.58 -28.41
CA ASN A 349 -19.18 -11.93 -29.07
C ASN A 349 -20.13 -11.27 -28.05
N VAL A 350 -20.85 -10.22 -28.48
CA VAL A 350 -21.69 -9.40 -27.61
C VAL A 350 -22.78 -10.21 -26.89
N LYS A 351 -23.33 -11.24 -27.57
CA LYS A 351 -24.38 -12.09 -27.00
C LYS A 351 -23.85 -12.95 -25.85
N ASP A 352 -22.71 -13.60 -26.05
CA ASP A 352 -22.05 -14.41 -25.02
C ASP A 352 -21.58 -13.54 -23.86
N ALA A 353 -21.03 -12.35 -24.14
CA ALA A 353 -20.63 -11.39 -23.12
C ALA A 353 -21.83 -10.93 -22.27
N TYR A 354 -22.97 -10.67 -22.91
CA TYR A 354 -24.23 -10.33 -22.24
C TYR A 354 -24.72 -11.46 -21.33
N GLU A 355 -24.85 -12.69 -21.85
CA GLU A 355 -25.32 -13.84 -21.10
C GLU A 355 -24.37 -14.16 -19.92
N ALA A 356 -23.06 -14.11 -20.15
CA ALA A 356 -22.05 -14.35 -19.12
C ALA A 356 -22.06 -13.26 -18.04
N THR A 357 -22.16 -11.98 -18.41
CA THR A 357 -22.23 -10.86 -17.46
C THR A 357 -23.41 -11.02 -16.51
N ILE A 358 -24.60 -11.36 -17.04
CA ILE A 358 -25.79 -11.58 -16.22
C ILE A 358 -25.60 -12.79 -15.29
N ALA A 359 -25.14 -13.92 -15.83
CA ALA A 359 -24.98 -15.15 -15.05
C ALA A 359 -23.97 -14.98 -13.90
N VAL A 360 -22.82 -14.37 -14.18
CA VAL A 360 -21.74 -14.16 -13.20
C VAL A 360 -22.16 -13.12 -12.16
N THR A 361 -22.79 -12.01 -12.57
CA THR A 361 -23.26 -10.97 -11.65
C THR A 361 -24.31 -11.52 -10.68
N LYS A 362 -25.27 -12.32 -11.16
CA LYS A 362 -26.23 -13.03 -10.30
C LYS A 362 -25.55 -13.94 -9.29
N ALA A 363 -24.56 -14.72 -9.74
CA ALA A 363 -23.83 -15.61 -8.85
C ALA A 363 -23.09 -14.82 -7.75
N PHE A 364 -22.48 -13.69 -8.09
CA PHE A 364 -21.84 -12.79 -7.13
C PHE A 364 -22.82 -12.10 -6.19
N ALA A 365 -24.00 -11.72 -6.67
CA ALA A 365 -25.07 -11.15 -5.85
C ALA A 365 -25.50 -12.09 -4.70
N THR A 366 -25.34 -13.42 -4.84
CA THR A 366 -25.59 -14.37 -3.74
C THR A 366 -24.57 -14.29 -2.59
N LYS A 367 -23.43 -13.61 -2.79
CA LYS A 367 -22.33 -13.48 -1.82
C LYS A 367 -22.42 -12.14 -1.09
N THR A 368 -23.44 -11.98 -0.24
CA THR A 368 -23.80 -10.71 0.41
C THR A 368 -22.76 -10.14 1.38
N SER A 369 -21.77 -10.93 1.77
CA SER A 369 -20.65 -10.49 2.63
C SER A 369 -19.41 -10.02 1.86
N SER A 370 -19.44 -10.12 0.52
CA SER A 370 -18.37 -9.66 -0.37
C SER A 370 -18.86 -8.48 -1.20
N LEU A 371 -17.93 -7.60 -1.57
CA LEU A 371 -18.16 -6.45 -2.42
C LEU A 371 -17.71 -6.73 -3.86
N PHE A 372 -18.55 -6.36 -4.81
CA PHE A 372 -18.28 -6.49 -6.23
C PHE A 372 -18.41 -5.13 -6.91
N VAL A 373 -17.40 -4.75 -7.69
CA VAL A 373 -17.48 -3.62 -8.60
C VAL A 373 -17.32 -4.16 -10.01
N ILE A 374 -18.35 -4.05 -10.83
CA ILE A 374 -18.41 -4.61 -12.18
C ILE A 374 -18.65 -3.47 -13.15
N SER A 375 -17.60 -3.05 -13.84
CA SER A 375 -17.69 -2.10 -14.96
C SER A 375 -18.01 -2.86 -16.25
N THR A 376 -18.94 -2.33 -17.06
CA THR A 376 -19.31 -2.96 -18.34
C THR A 376 -19.80 -1.96 -19.38
N HIS A 377 -19.68 -2.35 -20.65
CA HIS A 377 -20.31 -1.72 -21.81
C HIS A 377 -21.67 -2.33 -22.17
N ILE A 378 -22.02 -3.47 -21.58
CA ILE A 378 -23.26 -4.19 -21.85
C ILE A 378 -24.39 -3.61 -21.00
N ILE A 379 -24.84 -2.42 -21.38
CA ILE A 379 -25.89 -1.66 -20.69
C ILE A 379 -27.21 -2.44 -20.65
N GLU A 380 -27.47 -3.25 -21.67
CA GLU A 380 -28.67 -4.07 -21.81
C GLU A 380 -28.81 -5.12 -20.70
N ALA A 381 -27.73 -5.46 -20.00
CA ALA A 381 -27.79 -6.39 -18.86
C ALA A 381 -28.45 -5.78 -17.63
N ALA A 382 -28.47 -4.44 -17.52
CA ALA A 382 -28.94 -3.75 -16.33
C ALA A 382 -30.44 -3.98 -16.02
N PRO A 383 -31.39 -3.87 -16.98
CA PRO A 383 -32.80 -4.17 -16.71
C PRO A 383 -33.05 -5.58 -16.16
N VAL A 384 -32.37 -6.58 -16.72
CA VAL A 384 -32.50 -7.99 -16.28
C VAL A 384 -31.95 -8.17 -14.87
N LEU A 385 -30.82 -7.54 -14.57
CA LEU A 385 -30.22 -7.59 -13.23
C LEU A 385 -31.08 -6.84 -12.20
N ALA A 386 -31.68 -5.72 -12.57
CA ALA A 386 -32.55 -4.94 -11.69
C ALA A 386 -33.82 -5.71 -11.29
N GLU A 387 -34.39 -6.48 -12.23
CA GLU A 387 -35.55 -7.32 -11.97
C GLU A 387 -35.21 -8.53 -11.08
N GLN A 388 -34.00 -9.09 -11.22
CA GLN A 388 -33.67 -10.40 -10.67
C GLN A 388 -32.73 -10.37 -9.46
N CYS A 389 -32.12 -9.23 -9.14
CA CYS A 389 -31.21 -9.07 -8.02
C CYS A 389 -31.48 -7.76 -7.27
N THR A 390 -31.99 -7.86 -6.04
CA THR A 390 -32.36 -6.70 -5.22
C THR A 390 -31.18 -5.95 -4.62
N ASN A 391 -29.99 -6.57 -4.60
CA ASN A 391 -28.76 -6.02 -4.02
C ASN A 391 -27.75 -5.52 -5.07
N VAL A 392 -28.16 -5.38 -6.33
CA VAL A 392 -27.38 -4.75 -7.38
C VAL A 392 -27.70 -3.25 -7.38
N ARG A 393 -26.67 -2.44 -7.18
CA ARG A 393 -26.72 -0.98 -7.31
C ARG A 393 -26.17 -0.57 -8.66
N PHE A 394 -26.94 0.22 -9.39
CA PHE A 394 -26.53 0.75 -10.68
C PHE A 394 -25.91 2.12 -10.50
N LEU A 395 -24.68 2.27 -10.96
CA LEU A 395 -23.93 3.52 -10.86
C LEU A 395 -23.38 3.87 -12.24
N TYR A 396 -23.19 5.16 -12.50
CA TYR A 396 -22.56 5.61 -13.72
C TYR A 396 -21.75 6.89 -13.52
N LEU A 397 -20.83 7.15 -14.44
CA LEU A 397 -20.10 8.41 -14.53
C LEU A 397 -20.71 9.23 -15.69
N PRO A 398 -21.48 10.31 -15.41
CA PRO A 398 -22.18 11.06 -16.43
C PRO A 398 -21.24 11.79 -17.39
N THR A 399 -21.59 11.74 -18.68
CA THR A 399 -21.06 12.63 -19.71
C THR A 399 -22.07 13.72 -20.01
N LYS A 400 -21.67 14.98 -19.94
CA LYS A 400 -22.49 16.12 -20.37
C LYS A 400 -22.07 16.59 -21.75
N MET A 401 -23.00 17.14 -22.52
CA MET A 401 -22.69 17.74 -23.82
C MET A 401 -22.64 19.26 -23.70
N GLU A 402 -21.51 19.87 -24.06
CA GLU A 402 -21.42 21.31 -24.33
C GLU A 402 -21.33 21.51 -25.85
N GLY A 403 -22.46 21.84 -26.47
CA GLY A 403 -22.61 21.81 -27.92
C GLY A 403 -22.35 20.40 -28.45
N ASN A 404 -21.32 20.25 -29.30
CA ASN A 404 -20.90 18.95 -29.81
C ASN A 404 -19.80 18.28 -28.97
N LYS A 405 -19.24 18.93 -27.94
CA LYS A 405 -18.12 18.38 -27.18
C LYS A 405 -18.60 17.61 -25.94
N PRO A 406 -18.15 16.37 -25.72
CA PRO A 406 -18.40 15.65 -24.48
C PRO A 406 -17.54 16.22 -23.35
N ILE A 407 -18.17 16.45 -22.20
CA ILE A 407 -17.55 16.88 -20.94
C ILE A 407 -17.77 15.80 -19.90
N TYR A 408 -16.67 15.27 -19.38
CA TYR A 408 -16.69 14.26 -18.34
C TYR A 408 -16.74 14.91 -16.97
N THR A 409 -17.76 14.57 -16.18
CA THR A 409 -17.96 15.16 -14.85
C THR A 409 -17.02 14.57 -13.79
N TYR A 410 -16.53 13.35 -14.02
CA TYR A 410 -15.73 12.56 -13.08
C TYR A 410 -16.38 12.35 -11.69
N GLN A 411 -17.70 12.50 -11.61
CA GLN A 411 -18.50 12.35 -10.40
C GLN A 411 -19.51 11.22 -10.58
N LEU A 412 -19.56 10.31 -9.60
CA LEU A 412 -20.42 9.15 -9.58
C LEU A 412 -21.88 9.57 -9.42
N GLY A 413 -22.76 9.04 -10.26
CA GLY A 413 -24.21 9.18 -10.19
C GLY A 413 -24.91 7.83 -10.04
N GLU A 414 -26.14 7.85 -9.52
CA GLU A 414 -27.01 6.68 -9.43
C GLU A 414 -27.74 6.45 -10.75
N GLY A 415 -27.82 5.19 -11.18
CA GLY A 415 -28.50 4.77 -12.40
C GLY A 415 -27.55 4.15 -13.42
N VAL A 416 -28.04 4.06 -14.65
CA VAL A 416 -27.31 3.49 -15.79
C VAL A 416 -27.12 4.60 -16.81
N THR A 417 -25.98 4.62 -17.49
CA THR A 417 -25.73 5.63 -18.51
C THR A 417 -26.65 5.48 -19.72
N ASP A 418 -27.12 6.60 -20.27
CA ASP A 418 -27.79 6.69 -21.57
C ASP A 418 -26.82 7.12 -22.70
N ASP A 419 -25.52 7.23 -22.41
CA ASP A 419 -24.51 7.80 -23.31
C ASP A 419 -24.30 6.92 -24.57
N ARG A 420 -24.95 7.28 -25.68
CA ARG A 420 -24.69 6.72 -27.02
C ARG A 420 -23.76 7.62 -27.85
N HIS A 421 -22.66 8.08 -27.26
CA HIS A 421 -21.84 9.17 -27.81
C HIS A 421 -20.67 8.72 -28.72
N GLY A 422 -20.47 7.43 -28.95
CA GLY A 422 -19.34 6.92 -29.75
C GLY A 422 -19.24 7.55 -31.15
N MET A 423 -20.36 7.64 -31.87
CA MET A 423 -20.39 8.27 -33.20
C MET A 423 -20.21 9.78 -33.18
N ILE A 424 -20.55 10.45 -32.07
CA ILE A 424 -20.33 11.89 -31.91
C ILE A 424 -18.84 12.16 -31.77
N ILE A 425 -18.10 11.33 -31.03
CA ILE A 425 -16.64 11.42 -30.92
C ILE A 425 -16.00 11.21 -32.30
N VAL A 426 -16.38 10.16 -33.03
CA VAL A 426 -15.88 9.89 -34.40
C VAL A 426 -16.09 11.08 -35.34
N ARG A 427 -17.26 11.74 -35.24
CA ARG A 427 -17.55 12.96 -36.04
C ARG A 427 -16.71 14.16 -35.60
N ASN A 428 -16.53 14.37 -34.30
CA ASN A 428 -15.75 15.49 -33.77
C ASN A 428 -14.26 15.41 -34.11
N GLU A 429 -13.71 14.20 -34.19
CA GLU A 429 -12.32 13.98 -34.61
C GLU A 429 -12.11 14.21 -36.12
N GLY A 430 -13.18 14.55 -36.87
CA GLY A 430 -13.10 14.84 -38.30
C GLY A 430 -12.70 13.64 -39.16
N ILE A 431 -12.77 12.41 -38.61
CA ILE A 431 -12.28 11.19 -39.28
C ILE A 431 -12.96 11.00 -40.63
N LEU A 432 -14.28 11.20 -40.68
CA LEU A 432 -15.06 11.05 -41.91
C LEU A 432 -14.72 12.15 -42.91
N ASP A 433 -14.56 13.39 -42.46
CA ASP A 433 -14.21 14.53 -43.31
C ASP A 433 -12.81 14.35 -43.93
N ILE A 434 -11.83 13.89 -43.15
CA ILE A 434 -10.46 13.59 -43.60
C ILE A 434 -10.48 12.49 -44.69
N LEU A 435 -11.26 11.43 -44.49
CA LEU A 435 -11.37 10.33 -45.45
C LEU A 435 -12.07 10.77 -46.73
N ASP A 436 -13.11 11.60 -46.62
CA ASP A 436 -13.85 12.14 -47.76
C ASP A 436 -13.02 13.13 -48.59
N ASP A 437 -12.17 13.94 -47.94
CA ASP A 437 -11.28 14.87 -48.63
C ASP A 437 -10.09 14.17 -49.31
N GLY A 438 -9.59 13.07 -48.74
CA GLY A 438 -8.60 12.20 -49.38
C GLY A 438 -9.11 11.55 -50.68
N LEU A 439 -10.41 11.28 -50.78
CA LEU A 439 -11.04 10.77 -52.00
C LEU A 439 -11.17 11.86 -53.07
N LYS A 440 -11.48 13.10 -52.70
CA LYS A 440 -11.58 14.24 -53.64
C LYS A 440 -10.23 14.65 -54.23
N ALA A 441 -9.14 14.47 -53.50
CA ALA A 441 -7.78 14.74 -54.00
C ALA A 441 -7.34 13.76 -55.10
N ASN A 442 -7.81 12.50 -55.06
CA ASN A 442 -7.46 11.47 -56.05
C ASN A 442 -8.32 11.50 -57.32
N TYR A 443 -9.44 12.24 -57.34
CA TYR A 443 -10.27 12.43 -58.55
C TYR A 443 -9.88 13.69 -59.35
N ASN A 444 -9.01 14.55 -58.80
CA ASN A 444 -8.51 15.78 -59.42
C ASN A 444 -7.01 15.73 -59.79
N ALA A 445 -6.40 14.55 -59.72
CA ALA A 445 -5.07 14.24 -60.25
C ALA A 445 -5.22 13.27 -61.43
#